data_AF-A0A552ARI9-F1
#
_entry.id   AF-A0A552ARI9-F1
#
_cell.length_a   1.000
_cell.length_b   1.000
_cell.length_c   1.000
_cell.angle_alpha   90.00
_cell.angle_beta   90.00
_cell.angle_gamma   90.00
#
_symmetry.space_group_name_H-M   'P 1'
#
loop_
_entity.id
_entity.type
_entity.pdbx_description
1 polymer ?
#
loop_
_entity_poly.entity_id
_entity_poly.type
_entity_poly.pdbx_seq_one_letter_code
_entity_poly.pdbx_strand_id
1 'polypeptide(L)'
;MPNLTLTNEQVIDLFKQLPEDQKREVYKILILSQWDRWESLSNYAIDKARIVAKERGYDWDTMTEEEKEEFIDNIETAQIIPAPLRSDSFS
;
A
#
# COMPACT_ATOMS: atom_id res chain seq x y z
N MET A 1 -23.31 22.22 -20.20
CA MET A 1 -23.09 20.88 -20.77
C MET A 1 -23.88 19.88 -19.92
N PRO A 2 -24.56 18.89 -20.50
CA PRO A 2 -25.21 17.86 -19.70
C PRO A 2 -24.15 17.13 -18.85
N ASN A 3 -24.42 16.94 -17.56
CA ASN A 3 -23.58 16.14 -16.68
C ASN A 3 -23.88 14.66 -16.94
N LEU A 4 -22.84 13.91 -17.31
CA LEU A 4 -22.93 12.45 -17.41
C LEU A 4 -22.65 11.86 -16.03
N THR A 5 -23.68 11.37 -15.36
CA THR A 5 -23.55 10.63 -14.10
C THR A 5 -23.44 9.14 -14.41
N LEU A 6 -22.31 8.52 -14.07
CA LEU A 6 -22.08 7.09 -14.22
C LEU A 6 -22.10 6.42 -12.84
N THR A 7 -22.66 5.21 -12.77
CA THR A 7 -22.50 4.35 -11.59
C THR A 7 -21.11 3.71 -11.58
N ASN A 8 -20.66 3.25 -10.41
CA ASN A 8 -19.38 2.54 -10.29
C ASN A 8 -19.34 1.29 -11.19
N GLU A 9 -20.44 0.55 -11.29
CA GLU A 9 -20.56 -0.62 -12.17
C GLU A 9 -20.38 -0.24 -13.64
N GLN A 10 -21.01 0.86 -14.09
CA GLN A 10 -20.85 1.35 -15.46
C GLN A 10 -19.40 1.73 -15.75
N VAL A 11 -18.69 2.34 -14.79
CA VAL A 11 -17.26 2.68 -14.95
C VAL A 11 -16.42 1.41 -15.08
N ILE A 12 -16.68 0.39 -14.26
CA ILE A 12 -15.95 -0.89 -14.29
C ILE A 12 -16.20 -1.62 -15.62
N ASP A 13 -17.44 -1.64 -16.10
CA ASP A 13 -17.78 -2.31 -17.36
C ASP A 13 -17.20 -1.58 -18.57
N LEU A 14 -17.11 -0.25 -18.53
CA LEU A 14 -16.39 0.53 -19.54
C LEU A 14 -14.89 0.21 -19.53
N PHE A 15 -14.28 0.09 -18.35
CA PHE A 15 -12.88 -0.30 -18.22
C PHE A 15 -12.59 -1.69 -18.83
N LYS A 16 -13.46 -2.67 -18.60
CA LYS A 16 -13.32 -4.03 -19.16
C LYS A 16 -13.33 -4.04 -20.71
N GLN A 17 -14.04 -3.10 -21.32
CA GLN A 17 -14.17 -2.98 -22.78
C GLN A 17 -12.98 -2.30 -23.46
N LEU A 18 -12.05 -1.72 -22.69
CA LEU A 18 -10.88 -1.06 -23.26
C LEU A 18 -9.94 -2.05 -23.97
N PRO A 19 -9.23 -1.62 -25.02
CA PRO A 19 -8.11 -2.37 -25.58
C PRO A 19 -7.03 -2.62 -24.52
N GLU A 20 -6.29 -3.72 -24.63
CA GLU A 20 -5.28 -4.11 -23.64
C GLU A 20 -4.19 -3.05 -23.43
N ASP A 21 -3.78 -2.33 -24.49
CA ASP A 21 -2.84 -1.20 -24.37
C ASP A 21 -3.38 -0.06 -23.50
N GLN A 22 -4.68 0.20 -23.56
CA GLN A 22 -5.33 1.25 -22.77
C GLN A 22 -5.59 0.79 -21.33
N LYS A 23 -5.92 -0.49 -21.12
CA LYS A 23 -5.99 -1.06 -19.76
C LYS A 23 -4.63 -0.96 -19.06
N ARG A 24 -3.54 -1.29 -19.77
CA ARG A 24 -2.17 -1.13 -19.25
C ARG A 24 -1.90 0.31 -18.80
N GLU A 25 -2.36 1.30 -19.55
CA GLU A 25 -2.18 2.71 -19.18
C GLU A 25 -2.97 3.08 -17.93
N VAL A 26 -4.22 2.64 -17.83
CA VAL A 26 -5.04 2.82 -16.61
C VAL A 26 -4.38 2.14 -15.41
N TYR A 27 -3.85 0.92 -15.56
CA TYR A 27 -3.12 0.25 -14.48
C TYR A 27 -1.89 1.03 -14.02
N LYS A 28 -1.09 1.59 -14.94
CA LYS A 28 0.05 2.44 -14.55
C LYS A 28 -0.40 3.62 -13.70
N ILE A 29 -1.48 4.32 -14.11
CA ILE A 29 -2.03 5.45 -13.35
C ILE A 29 -2.50 5.00 -11.96
N LEU A 30 -3.20 3.86 -11.86
CA LEU A 30 -3.68 3.33 -10.58
C LEU A 30 -2.53 2.89 -9.67
N ILE A 31 -1.47 2.31 -10.22
CA ILE A 31 -0.28 1.90 -9.47
C ILE A 31 0.50 3.13 -8.99
N LEU A 32 0.70 4.13 -9.85
CA LEU A 32 1.42 5.37 -9.51
C LEU A 32 0.64 6.22 -8.48
N SER A 33 -0.68 6.33 -8.64
CA SER A 33 -1.54 7.02 -7.65
C SER A 33 -1.71 6.24 -6.34
N GLN A 34 -1.41 4.94 -6.36
CA GLN A 34 -1.17 4.21 -5.14
C GLN A 34 0.22 4.53 -4.60
N TRP A 35 1.29 4.55 -5.38
CA TRP A 35 2.66 4.84 -4.92
C TRP A 35 2.77 6.08 -4.02
N ASP A 36 2.14 7.20 -4.34
CA ASP A 36 2.12 8.38 -3.44
C ASP A 36 1.44 8.08 -2.08
N ARG A 37 0.38 7.27 -2.11
CA ARG A 37 -0.28 6.72 -0.93
C ARG A 37 0.62 5.72 -0.21
N TRP A 38 1.44 4.97 -0.92
CA TRP A 38 2.38 4.01 -0.36
C TRP A 38 3.61 4.68 0.24
N GLU A 39 4.10 5.79 -0.29
CA GLU A 39 5.10 6.63 0.37
C GLU A 39 4.55 7.12 1.72
N SER A 40 3.29 7.56 1.76
CA SER A 40 2.62 7.86 3.04
C SER A 40 2.43 6.63 3.95
N LEU A 41 2.18 5.44 3.38
CA LEU A 41 2.09 4.19 4.15
C LEU A 41 3.47 3.68 4.59
N SER A 42 4.55 4.02 3.88
CA SER A 42 5.92 3.67 4.25
C SER A 42 6.36 4.50 5.45
N ASN A 43 6.00 5.79 5.49
CA ASN A 43 6.12 6.63 6.68
C ASN A 43 5.27 6.07 7.84
N TYR A 44 4.04 5.63 7.57
CA TYR A 44 3.20 4.95 8.57
C TYR A 44 3.81 3.64 9.09
N ALA A 45 4.38 2.81 8.20
CA ALA A 45 5.06 1.57 8.54
C ALA A 45 6.31 1.82 9.39
N ILE A 46 7.10 2.86 9.05
CA ILE A 46 8.26 3.32 9.81
C ILE A 46 7.82 3.84 11.19
N ASP A 47 6.77 4.65 11.28
CA ASP A 47 6.25 5.15 12.55
C ASP A 47 5.71 4.02 13.43
N LYS A 48 5.09 3.00 12.83
CA LYS A 48 4.69 1.78 13.55
C LYS A 48 5.88 0.95 13.98
N ALA A 49 6.90 0.80 13.14
CA ALA A 49 8.12 0.10 13.49
C ALA A 49 8.85 0.79 14.66
N ARG A 50 8.89 2.13 14.69
CA ARG A 50 9.39 2.92 15.84
C ARG A 50 8.62 2.63 17.12
N ILE A 51 7.29 2.59 17.05
CA ILE A 51 6.44 2.29 18.23
C ILE A 51 6.73 0.89 18.75
N VAL A 52 6.72 -0.12 17.88
CA VAL A 52 6.96 -1.52 18.25
C VAL A 52 8.40 -1.74 18.74
N ALA A 53 9.39 -1.07 18.13
CA ALA A 53 10.78 -1.11 18.59
C ALA A 53 10.88 -0.60 20.02
N LYS A 54 10.29 0.57 20.30
CA LYS A 54 10.26 1.16 21.63
C LYS A 54 9.55 0.28 22.66
N GLU A 55 8.42 -0.33 22.31
CA GLU A 55 7.70 -1.28 23.16
C GLU A 55 8.54 -2.52 23.49
N ARG A 56 9.40 -2.95 22.56
CA ARG A 56 10.32 -4.09 22.74
C ARG A 56 11.67 -3.69 23.34
N GLY A 57 11.87 -2.41 23.70
CA GLY A 57 13.09 -1.90 24.33
C GLY A 57 14.21 -1.52 23.35
N TYR A 58 13.93 -1.46 22.05
CA TYR A 58 14.85 -1.01 21.01
C TYR A 58 14.62 0.46 20.67
N ASP A 59 15.67 1.16 20.24
CA ASP A 59 15.58 2.53 19.72
C ASP A 59 15.84 2.55 18.21
N TRP A 60 14.74 2.55 17.45
CA TRP A 60 14.73 2.53 15.98
C TRP A 60 15.62 3.58 15.32
N ASP A 61 15.72 4.78 15.91
CA ASP A 61 16.48 5.88 15.29
C ASP A 61 18.01 5.71 15.51
N THR A 62 18.42 4.79 16.39
CA THR A 62 19.83 4.45 16.66
C THR A 62 20.28 3.15 16.01
N MET A 63 19.33 2.32 15.55
CA MET A 63 19.62 1.07 14.86
C MET A 63 20.25 1.34 13.49
N THR A 64 21.22 0.50 13.12
CA THR A 64 21.76 0.42 11.77
C THR A 64 20.70 -0.11 10.80
N GLU A 65 20.91 0.09 9.49
CA GLU A 65 19.96 -0.41 8.49
C GLU A 65 19.85 -1.95 8.52
N GLU A 66 20.94 -2.66 8.79
CA GLU A 66 20.96 -4.12 8.95
C GLU A 66 20.15 -4.57 10.19
N GLU A 67 20.27 -3.88 11.31
CA GLU A 67 19.46 -4.14 12.51
C GLU A 67 17.97 -3.83 12.29
N LYS A 68 17.66 -2.78 11.51
CA LYS A 68 16.27 -2.45 11.15
C LYS A 68 15.66 -3.52 10.24
N GLU A 69 16.41 -4.01 9.26
CA GLU A 69 15.97 -5.07 8.36
C GLU A 69 15.72 -6.37 9.13
N GLU A 70 16.65 -6.78 10.00
CA GLU A 70 16.48 -7.93 10.88
C GLU A 70 15.27 -7.75 11.83
N PHE A 71 15.04 -6.54 12.32
CA PHE A 71 13.88 -6.25 13.17
C PHE A 71 12.56 -6.29 12.41
N ILE A 72 12.49 -5.76 11.18
CA ILE A 72 11.31 -5.84 10.32
C ILE A 72 10.99 -7.30 9.99
N ASP A 73 12.00 -8.11 9.65
CA ASP A 73 11.84 -9.53 9.34
C ASP A 73 11.33 -10.34 10.54
N ASN A 74 11.71 -9.94 11.75
CA ASN A 74 11.24 -10.53 13.01
C ASN A 74 9.89 -9.98 13.48
N ILE A 75 9.28 -9.02 12.78
CA ILE A 75 7.89 -8.63 13.01
C ILE A 75 7.01 -9.45 12.07
N GLU A 76 6.02 -10.15 12.62
CA GLU A 76 4.98 -10.78 11.81
C GLU A 76 4.42 -9.75 10.82
N THR A 77 4.57 -10.02 9.53
CA THR A 77 4.35 -9.08 8.42
C THR A 77 2.94 -8.45 8.47
N ALA A 78 1.99 -9.11 9.12
CA ALA A 78 0.64 -8.62 9.40
C ALA A 78 0.58 -7.37 10.31
N GLN A 79 1.56 -7.11 11.19
CA GLN A 79 1.56 -5.94 12.08
C GLN A 79 1.99 -4.64 11.38
N ILE A 80 2.72 -4.74 10.27
CA ILE A 80 3.25 -3.60 9.52
C ILE A 80 2.49 -3.38 8.22
N ILE A 81 1.99 -4.46 7.59
CA ILE A 81 1.18 -4.36 6.37
C ILE A 81 -0.25 -3.94 6.73
N PRO A 82 -0.77 -2.84 6.13
CA PRO A 82 -2.15 -2.43 6.36
C PRO A 82 -3.11 -3.50 5.81
N ALA A 83 -4.19 -3.75 6.55
CA ALA A 83 -5.17 -4.80 6.27
C ALA A 83 -5.49 -5.04 4.77
N PRO A 84 -5.78 -4.04 3.92
CA PRO A 84 -6.13 -4.26 2.51
C PRO A 84 -5.03 -4.90 1.63
N LEU A 85 -3.80 -5.07 2.15
CA LEU A 85 -2.67 -5.66 1.45
C LEU A 85 -2.20 -6.98 2.06
N ARG A 86 -2.86 -7.44 3.12
CA ARG A 86 -2.59 -8.75 3.67
C ARG A 86 -3.16 -9.81 2.73
N SER A 87 -2.43 -10.90 2.53
CA SER A 87 -2.81 -11.98 1.59
C SER A 87 -4.14 -12.64 1.93
N ASP A 88 -4.58 -12.57 3.18
CA ASP A 88 -5.85 -13.05 3.71
C ASP A 88 -7.04 -12.12 3.41
N SER A 89 -6.79 -10.87 3.02
CA SER A 89 -7.82 -9.85 2.77
C SER A 89 -8.32 -9.86 1.33
N PHE A 90 -7.80 -10.78 0.50
CA PHE A 90 -8.25 -11.07 -0.87
C PHE A 90 -9.01 -12.40 -0.98
N SER A 91 -9.43 -12.99 0.14
CA SER A 91 -10.26 -14.21 0.19
C SER A 91 -11.74 -13.92 0.40
#